data_AF-A0A954K6A5-F1
#
_entry.id   AF-A0A954K6A5-F1
#
_cell.length_a   1.000
_cell.length_b   1.000
_cell.length_c   1.000
_cell.angle_alpha   90.00
_cell.angle_beta   90.00
_cell.angle_gamma   90.00
#
_symmetry.space_group_name_H-M   'P 1'
#
loop_
_entity.id
_entity.type
_entity.pdbx_description
1 polymer ?
#
loop_
_entity_poly.entity_id
_entity_poly.type
_entity_poly.pdbx_seq_one_letter_code
_entity_poly.pdbx_strand_id
1 'polypeptide(L)'
;MFTSCASGWNQSAPVTASNPIQITGTNQDVVWERVVDTIHNYKFAIARENKLDGRIETEYKVGANFLEPWHGDTVGFDNRLESSLQSIRRRVFVSVTPVEGGYLLGVEAFKEIEDVNSNVTTAPGGATFQQDLSLRRDLNLVQERSNPVGWVPLGRDPALEQDLLDSLQIAFSK
;
A
#
# COMPACT_ATOMS: atom_id res chain seq x y z
N MET A 1 41.00 -5.01 -36.03
CA MET A 1 39.58 -5.32 -35.76
C MET A 1 39.51 -5.89 -34.35
N PHE A 2 39.05 -5.11 -33.37
CA PHE A 2 38.95 -5.57 -31.98
C PHE A 2 37.47 -5.85 -31.68
N THR A 3 37.14 -7.13 -31.55
CA THR A 3 35.81 -7.60 -31.16
C THR A 3 35.77 -7.64 -29.63
N SER A 4 35.04 -6.70 -29.02
CA SER A 4 34.78 -6.70 -27.57
C SER A 4 33.43 -7.36 -27.31
N CYS A 5 33.44 -8.46 -26.57
CA CYS A 5 32.24 -9.13 -26.09
C CYS A 5 31.67 -8.33 -24.91
N ALA A 6 30.52 -7.68 -25.10
CA ALA A 6 29.76 -7.12 -23.99
C ALA A 6 29.11 -8.25 -23.19
N SER A 7 29.55 -8.44 -21.94
CA SER A 7 28.89 -9.30 -20.97
C SER A 7 27.56 -8.67 -20.58
N GLY A 8 26.47 -9.25 -21.09
CA GLY A 8 25.11 -8.86 -20.72
C GLY A 8 24.88 -9.07 -19.23
N TRP A 9 24.48 -8.00 -18.55
CA TRP A 9 24.00 -8.08 -17.18
C TRP A 9 22.66 -8.83 -17.23
N ASN A 10 22.65 -10.09 -16.78
CA ASN A 10 21.42 -10.80 -16.49
C ASN A 10 20.78 -10.14 -15.27
N GLN A 11 19.97 -9.11 -15.51
CA GLN A 11 18.97 -8.69 -14.55
C GLN A 11 17.90 -9.78 -14.54
N SER A 12 17.95 -10.67 -13.55
CA SER A 12 16.82 -11.54 -13.24
C SER A 12 15.60 -10.64 -13.05
N ALA A 13 14.61 -10.74 -13.93
CA ALA A 13 13.33 -10.07 -13.72
C ALA A 13 12.80 -10.47 -12.34
N PRO A 14 12.26 -9.54 -11.53
CA PRO A 14 11.71 -9.89 -10.23
C PRO A 14 10.64 -10.96 -10.44
N VAL A 15 10.83 -12.11 -9.83
CA VAL A 15 9.89 -13.21 -9.89
C VAL A 15 8.64 -12.72 -9.18
N THR A 16 7.56 -12.47 -9.92
CA THR A 16 6.30 -12.06 -9.32
C THR A 16 5.74 -13.25 -8.54
N ALA A 17 5.82 -13.18 -7.21
CA ALA A 17 5.17 -14.12 -6.31
C ALA A 17 3.66 -14.14 -6.59
N SER A 18 3.09 -15.36 -6.61
CA SER A 18 1.66 -15.56 -6.78
C SER A 18 0.92 -14.95 -5.58
N ASN A 19 -0.14 -14.19 -5.83
CA ASN A 19 -0.99 -13.65 -4.78
C ASN A 19 -2.37 -14.33 -4.89
N PRO A 20 -2.81 -15.13 -3.91
CA PRO A 20 -2.21 -15.38 -2.59
C PRO A 20 -1.07 -16.42 -2.60
N ILE A 21 -0.16 -16.32 -1.62
CA ILE A 21 0.89 -17.33 -1.34
C ILE A 21 0.38 -18.37 -0.35
N GLN A 22 0.82 -19.63 -0.47
CA GLN A 22 0.56 -20.66 0.52
C GLN A 22 1.75 -20.84 1.45
N ILE A 23 1.49 -20.83 2.76
CA ILE A 23 2.47 -21.11 3.80
C ILE A 23 2.07 -22.33 4.61
N THR A 24 3.06 -23.08 5.08
CA THR A 24 2.85 -24.18 6.03
C THR A 24 2.79 -23.60 7.43
N GLY A 25 1.75 -23.94 8.19
CA GLY A 25 1.62 -23.51 9.57
C GLY A 25 0.63 -24.37 10.35
N THR A 26 0.96 -24.70 11.59
CA THR A 26 0.11 -25.53 12.45
C THR A 26 -0.81 -24.70 13.34
N ASN A 27 -0.35 -23.52 13.80
CA ASN A 27 -1.07 -22.68 14.75
C ASN A 27 -1.38 -21.31 14.13
N GLN A 28 -2.67 -20.95 14.09
CA GLN A 28 -3.16 -19.69 13.54
C GLN A 28 -2.59 -18.48 14.27
N ASP A 29 -2.46 -18.53 15.60
CA ASP A 29 -1.94 -17.40 16.37
C ASP A 29 -0.48 -17.12 16.01
N VAL A 30 0.35 -18.15 15.86
CA VAL A 30 1.76 -17.98 15.49
C VAL A 30 1.89 -17.37 14.09
N VAL A 31 1.05 -17.83 13.14
CA VAL A 31 0.99 -17.24 11.80
C VAL A 31 0.55 -15.78 11.87
N TRP A 32 -0.47 -15.48 12.66
CA TRP A 32 -1.00 -14.13 12.83
C TRP A 32 0.06 -13.16 13.37
N GLU A 33 0.69 -13.50 14.50
CA GLU A 33 1.74 -12.67 15.10
C GLU A 33 2.91 -12.46 14.12
N ARG A 34 3.30 -13.50 13.35
CA ARG A 34 4.36 -13.37 12.36
C ARG A 34 3.99 -12.42 11.21
N VAL A 35 2.74 -12.46 10.74
CA VAL A 35 2.24 -11.52 9.73
C VAL A 35 2.25 -10.09 10.27
N VAL A 36 1.73 -9.90 11.49
CA VAL A 36 1.71 -8.62 12.20
C VAL A 36 3.13 -8.05 12.36
N ASP A 37 4.09 -8.87 12.81
CA ASP A 37 5.50 -8.48 12.92
C ASP A 37 6.09 -8.04 11.57
N THR A 38 5.79 -8.77 10.50
CA THR A 38 6.25 -8.43 9.15
C THR A 38 5.71 -7.06 8.73
N ILE A 39 4.42 -6.81 8.91
CA ILE A 39 3.80 -5.51 8.60
C ILE A 39 4.42 -4.38 9.44
N HIS A 40 4.68 -4.64 10.73
CA HIS A 40 5.32 -3.67 11.62
C HIS A 40 6.77 -3.33 11.20
N ASN A 41 7.51 -4.25 10.57
CA ASN A 41 8.85 -3.98 10.04
C ASN A 41 8.83 -2.91 8.94
N TYR A 42 7.78 -2.88 8.13
CA TYR A 42 7.50 -1.82 7.15
C TYR A 42 7.00 -0.51 7.78
N LYS A 43 6.92 -0.45 9.11
CA LYS A 43 6.47 0.71 9.88
C LYS A 43 5.06 1.15 9.50
N PHE A 44 4.18 0.21 9.14
CA PHE A 44 2.75 0.47 9.03
C PHE A 44 2.12 0.33 10.42
N ALA A 45 1.29 1.30 10.80
CA ALA A 45 0.45 1.18 11.99
C ALA A 45 -0.78 0.32 11.63
N ILE A 46 -1.22 -0.52 12.57
CA ILE A 46 -2.36 -1.40 12.36
C ILE A 46 -3.64 -0.66 12.78
N ALA A 47 -4.57 -0.50 11.85
CA ALA A 47 -5.86 0.15 12.09
C ALA A 47 -6.88 -0.83 12.66
N ARG A 48 -6.90 -2.06 12.13
CA ARG A 48 -7.87 -3.08 12.50
C ARG A 48 -7.28 -4.48 12.34
N GLU A 49 -7.49 -5.29 13.36
CA GLU A 49 -7.20 -6.72 13.35
C GLU A 49 -8.50 -7.49 13.56
N ASN A 50 -8.81 -8.41 12.66
CA ASN A 50 -9.90 -9.35 12.87
C ASN A 50 -9.42 -10.77 12.60
N LYS A 51 -9.07 -11.50 13.67
CA LYS A 51 -8.64 -12.90 13.61
C LYS A 51 -9.72 -13.85 13.09
N LEU A 52 -11.00 -13.53 13.31
CA LEU A 52 -12.13 -14.36 12.85
C LEU A 52 -12.35 -14.22 11.34
N ASP A 53 -12.27 -13.00 10.83
CA ASP A 53 -12.38 -12.72 9.38
C ASP A 53 -11.05 -13.00 8.64
N GLY A 54 -9.97 -13.27 9.38
CA GLY A 54 -8.65 -13.46 8.82
C GLY A 54 -8.08 -12.20 8.17
N ARG A 55 -8.47 -10.99 8.60
CA ARG A 55 -8.11 -9.74 7.90
C ARG A 55 -7.38 -8.75 8.80
N ILE A 56 -6.26 -8.24 8.32
CA ILE A 56 -5.46 -7.18 8.95
C ILE A 56 -5.51 -5.97 8.03
N GLU A 57 -5.88 -4.81 8.58
CA GLU A 57 -5.95 -3.54 7.86
C GLU A 57 -4.99 -2.55 8.51
N THR A 58 -4.16 -1.89 7.71
CA THR A 58 -3.25 -0.86 8.20
C THR A 58 -3.87 0.54 8.09
N GLU A 59 -3.34 1.48 8.86
CA GLU A 59 -3.60 2.90 8.67
C GLU A 59 -2.90 3.41 7.41
N TYR A 60 -3.36 4.56 6.91
CA TYR A 60 -2.68 5.24 5.83
C TYR A 60 -1.32 5.74 6.29
N LYS A 61 -0.28 5.30 5.60
CA LYS A 61 1.09 5.78 5.80
C LYS A 61 1.48 6.66 4.63
N VAL A 62 1.85 7.91 4.88
CA VAL A 62 2.44 8.80 3.86
C VAL A 62 3.88 8.34 3.58
N GLY A 63 4.21 8.11 2.31
CA GLY A 63 5.54 7.80 1.82
C GLY A 63 6.09 8.96 0.99
N ALA A 64 7.32 9.39 1.30
CA ALA A 64 8.05 10.36 0.51
C ALA A 64 8.79 9.62 -0.61
N ASN A 65 8.36 9.78 -1.86
CA ASN A 65 8.99 9.10 -2.99
C ASN A 65 10.35 9.72 -3.35
N PHE A 66 11.38 8.88 -3.44
CA PHE A 66 12.25 8.73 -4.63
C PHE A 66 13.22 7.55 -4.47
N LEU A 67 13.48 7.09 -3.25
CA LEU A 67 14.42 6.00 -2.99
C LEU A 67 13.86 5.12 -1.88
N GLU A 68 13.29 3.99 -2.27
CA GLU A 68 12.82 2.99 -1.34
C GLU A 68 13.56 1.62 -1.46
N PRO A 69 14.90 1.52 -1.26
CA PRO A 69 15.65 0.25 -1.22
C PRO A 69 15.26 -0.85 -0.20
N TRP A 70 14.16 -0.67 0.56
CA TRP A 70 13.43 -1.64 1.39
C TRP A 70 12.24 -1.01 2.16
N HIS A 71 11.98 0.29 2.35
CA HIS A 71 12.61 1.56 1.96
C HIS A 71 13.97 1.84 2.64
N GLY A 72 15.06 1.72 1.89
CA GLY A 72 16.40 2.09 2.32
C GLY A 72 16.76 3.48 1.83
N ASP A 73 17.47 4.22 2.65
CA ASP A 73 17.94 5.55 2.30
C ASP A 73 19.24 5.38 1.48
N THR A 74 19.18 5.58 0.16
CA THR A 74 20.38 5.61 -0.70
C THR A 74 20.42 6.89 -1.52
N VAL A 75 20.84 7.98 -0.88
CA VAL A 75 21.29 9.23 -1.50
C VAL A 75 22.02 9.02 -2.85
N GLY A 76 21.47 9.62 -3.90
CA GLY A 76 22.09 9.81 -5.21
C GLY A 76 21.82 11.24 -5.69
N PHE A 77 22.87 12.07 -5.69
CA PHE A 77 22.82 13.52 -5.52
C PHE A 77 22.66 14.37 -6.79
N ASP A 78 22.50 13.82 -7.99
CA ASP A 78 22.85 14.58 -9.21
C ASP A 78 21.71 14.99 -10.15
N ASN A 79 20.44 14.86 -9.77
CA ASN A 79 19.38 15.56 -10.50
C ASN A 79 18.27 16.09 -9.59
N ARG A 80 18.48 17.36 -9.21
CA ARG A 80 17.49 18.38 -8.86
C ARG A 80 16.04 18.00 -9.24
N LEU A 81 15.15 17.82 -8.27
CA LEU A 81 14.53 18.86 -7.42
C LEU A 81 13.51 19.78 -8.12
N GLU A 82 13.12 19.53 -9.37
CA GLU A 82 12.02 20.30 -9.97
C GLU A 82 10.80 19.44 -10.27
N SER A 83 9.82 19.54 -9.35
CA SER A 83 8.39 19.28 -9.58
C SER A 83 7.91 17.82 -9.73
N SER A 84 7.78 17.09 -8.62
CA SER A 84 6.56 16.32 -8.27
C SER A 84 6.74 15.52 -6.96
N LEU A 85 7.09 16.21 -5.86
CA LEU A 85 7.00 15.65 -4.50
C LEU A 85 5.54 15.65 -3.99
N GLN A 86 4.59 15.21 -4.83
CA GLN A 86 3.22 15.04 -4.34
C GLN A 86 3.23 13.92 -3.30
N SER A 87 2.67 14.18 -2.11
CA SER A 87 2.60 13.18 -1.05
C SER A 87 1.80 11.99 -1.57
N ILE A 88 2.38 10.79 -1.49
CA ILE A 88 1.65 9.55 -1.76
C ILE A 88 1.45 8.87 -0.42
N ARG A 89 0.25 8.38 -0.16
CA ARG A 89 -0.02 7.54 1.00
C ARG A 89 -0.43 6.15 0.56
N ARG A 90 -0.02 5.15 1.34
CA ARG A 90 -0.27 3.75 1.08
C ARG A 90 -1.01 3.12 2.25
N ARG A 91 -1.91 2.21 1.95
CA ARG A 91 -2.60 1.36 2.92
C ARG A 91 -2.54 -0.08 2.45
N VAL A 92 -2.34 -1.00 3.38
CA VAL A 92 -2.19 -2.43 3.11
C VAL A 92 -3.31 -3.20 3.79
N PHE A 93 -3.83 -4.19 3.08
CA PHE A 93 -4.73 -5.20 3.59
C PHE A 93 -4.06 -6.55 3.45
N VAL A 94 -4.02 -7.31 4.53
CA VAL A 94 -3.54 -8.69 4.51
C VAL A 94 -4.70 -9.61 4.88
N SER A 95 -4.86 -10.67 4.10
CA SER A 95 -5.84 -11.73 4.31
C SER A 95 -5.12 -13.03 4.65
N VAL A 96 -5.62 -13.74 5.64
CA VAL A 96 -5.10 -14.98 6.19
C VAL A 96 -6.24 -15.99 6.17
N THR A 97 -6.24 -16.89 5.19
CA THR A 97 -7.29 -17.90 5.01
C THR A 97 -6.76 -19.28 5.33
N PRO A 98 -7.31 -20.03 6.30
CA PRO A 98 -6.89 -21.40 6.57
C PRO A 98 -7.26 -22.31 5.39
N VAL A 99 -6.33 -23.18 4.98
CA VAL A 99 -6.53 -24.19 3.94
C VAL A 99 -5.99 -25.55 4.37
N GLU A 100 -6.32 -26.60 3.62
CA GLU A 100 -5.77 -27.92 3.87
C GLU A 100 -4.23 -27.88 3.73
N GLY A 101 -3.54 -28.15 4.84
CA GLY A 101 -2.07 -28.14 4.89
C GLY A 101 -1.42 -26.79 5.27
N GLY A 102 -2.19 -25.74 5.58
CA GLY A 102 -1.61 -24.48 6.06
C GLY A 102 -2.52 -23.27 5.92
N TYR A 103 -1.94 -22.13 5.50
CA TYR A 103 -2.66 -20.87 5.35
C TYR A 103 -2.33 -20.21 4.01
N LEU A 104 -3.34 -19.60 3.39
CA LEU A 104 -3.17 -18.69 2.25
C LEU A 104 -3.05 -17.26 2.76
N LEU A 105 -1.98 -16.59 2.35
CA LEU A 105 -1.74 -15.18 2.64
C LEU A 105 -1.94 -14.37 1.36
N GLY A 106 -2.92 -13.48 1.37
CA GLY A 106 -3.15 -12.51 0.29
C GLY A 106 -2.82 -11.10 0.75
N VAL A 107 -2.14 -10.32 -0.09
CA VAL A 107 -1.75 -8.95 0.22
C VAL A 107 -2.33 -8.00 -0.83
N GLU A 108 -3.00 -6.95 -0.39
CA GLU A 108 -3.51 -5.90 -1.25
C GLU A 108 -3.02 -4.54 -0.74
N ALA A 109 -2.25 -3.84 -1.56
CA ALA A 109 -1.79 -2.50 -1.23
C ALA A 109 -2.49 -1.48 -2.12
N PHE A 110 -2.98 -0.40 -1.53
CA PHE A 110 -3.61 0.71 -2.24
C PHE A 110 -2.81 1.99 -2.03
N LYS A 111 -2.56 2.70 -3.12
CA LYS A 111 -1.90 4.01 -3.11
C LYS A 111 -2.87 5.12 -3.44
N GLU A 112 -2.69 6.26 -2.78
CA GLU A 112 -3.44 7.48 -2.99
C GLU A 112 -2.46 8.64 -3.06
N ILE A 113 -2.73 9.61 -3.93
CA ILE A 113 -1.88 10.80 -4.13
C ILE A 113 -2.60 12.03 -3.60
N GLU A 114 -1.84 12.95 -3.02
CA GLU A 114 -2.37 14.23 -2.54
C GLU A 114 -2.72 15.14 -3.74
N ASP A 115 -3.94 15.65 -3.75
CA ASP A 115 -4.40 16.66 -4.69
C ASP A 115 -4.07 18.06 -4.19
N VAL A 116 -2.91 18.56 -4.62
CA VAL A 116 -2.37 19.88 -4.23
C VAL A 116 -3.17 21.03 -4.87
N ASN A 117 -4.03 20.76 -5.88
CA ASN A 117 -4.71 21.79 -6.66
C ASN A 117 -6.12 22.11 -6.15
N SER A 118 -6.56 21.58 -5.01
CA SER A 118 -7.77 22.07 -4.37
C SER A 118 -7.50 23.46 -3.81
N ASN A 119 -7.68 24.48 -4.67
CA ASN A 119 -7.69 25.88 -4.30
C ASN A 119 -8.89 26.10 -3.37
N VAL A 120 -8.75 25.73 -2.09
CA VAL A 120 -9.67 26.14 -1.03
C VAL A 120 -9.45 27.63 -0.89
N THR A 121 -10.13 28.38 -1.75
CA THR A 121 -10.26 29.83 -1.61
C THR A 121 -11.08 30.03 -0.35
N THR A 122 -10.45 29.97 0.82
CA THR A 122 -11.01 30.56 2.03
C THR A 122 -10.96 32.05 1.81
N ALA A 123 -11.91 32.57 1.03
CA ALA A 123 -12.15 34.00 0.96
C ALA A 123 -12.49 34.46 2.39
N PRO A 124 -11.70 35.36 3.00
CA PRO A 124 -12.11 35.98 4.25
C PRO A 124 -13.30 36.90 3.92
N GLY A 125 -14.53 36.43 4.17
CA GLY A 125 -15.75 37.20 3.89
C GLY A 125 -16.89 36.47 3.19
N GLY A 126 -16.83 35.15 3.01
CA GLY A 126 -17.96 34.37 2.48
C GLY A 126 -19.10 34.22 3.50
N ALA A 127 -20.09 35.11 3.46
CA ALA A 127 -21.33 34.95 4.22
C ALA A 127 -22.00 33.61 3.88
N THR A 128 -22.11 32.72 4.87
CA THR A 128 -22.85 31.46 4.75
C THR A 128 -24.35 31.76 4.78
N PHE A 129 -24.97 31.90 3.61
CA PHE A 129 -26.41 31.70 3.49
C PHE A 129 -26.67 30.19 3.43
N GLN A 130 -27.26 29.63 4.49
CA GLN A 130 -27.94 28.33 4.39
C GLN A 130 -29.20 28.53 3.54
N GLN A 131 -29.14 28.17 2.27
CA GLN A 131 -30.32 28.00 1.45
C GLN A 131 -30.66 26.52 1.37
N ASP A 132 -31.72 26.18 2.09
CA ASP A 132 -32.43 24.92 2.09
C ASP A 132 -32.84 24.53 0.66
N LEU A 133 -32.36 23.39 0.18
CA LEU A 133 -32.83 22.73 -1.03
C LEU A 133 -32.97 21.23 -0.77
N SER A 134 -34.09 20.90 -0.13
CA SER A 134 -35.01 19.81 -0.52
C SER A 134 -34.37 18.47 -0.89
N LEU A 135 -34.45 17.53 0.07
CA LEU A 135 -34.41 16.08 -0.07
C LEU A 135 -34.52 15.55 -1.51
N ARG A 136 -33.37 15.20 -2.12
CA ARG A 136 -33.31 14.20 -3.19
C ARG A 136 -32.91 12.87 -2.57
N ARG A 137 -33.87 11.94 -2.48
CA ARG A 137 -33.58 10.54 -2.19
C ARG A 137 -33.22 9.86 -3.50
N ASP A 138 -31.94 9.93 -3.87
CA ASP A 138 -31.38 9.01 -4.87
C ASP A 138 -30.97 7.73 -4.16
N LEU A 139 -31.78 6.69 -4.36
CA LEU A 139 -31.49 5.32 -3.97
C LEU A 139 -30.66 4.68 -5.10
N ASN A 140 -29.33 4.86 -5.09
CA ASN A 140 -28.42 3.96 -5.79
C ASN A 140 -26.96 4.03 -5.27
N LEU A 141 -26.56 2.94 -4.61
CA LEU A 141 -25.27 2.23 -4.57
C LEU A 141 -23.88 2.92 -4.47
N VAL A 142 -23.01 2.14 -3.81
CA VAL A 142 -21.58 2.31 -3.48
C VAL A 142 -21.38 3.05 -2.16
N GLN A 143 -20.78 2.36 -1.18
CA GLN A 143 -20.20 3.00 -0.02
C GLN A 143 -19.17 4.02 -0.52
N GLU A 144 -19.61 5.26 -0.72
CA GLU A 144 -18.72 6.42 -0.74
C GLU A 144 -18.10 6.48 0.66
N ARG A 145 -17.03 5.70 0.86
CA ARG A 145 -16.00 6.08 1.83
C ARG A 145 -15.71 7.53 1.46
N SER A 146 -16.11 8.45 2.32
CA SER A 146 -15.80 9.86 2.15
C SER A 146 -14.30 9.96 1.98
N ASN A 147 -13.82 10.01 0.74
CA ASN A 147 -12.41 10.22 0.49
C ASN A 147 -12.10 11.56 1.14
N PRO A 148 -11.18 11.61 2.11
CA PRO A 148 -10.87 12.86 2.75
C PRO A 148 -10.44 13.84 1.66
N VAL A 149 -11.03 15.03 1.67
CA VAL A 149 -10.78 16.11 0.72
C VAL A 149 -9.26 16.27 0.57
N GLY A 150 -8.75 16.18 -0.67
CA GLY A 150 -7.33 16.31 -0.97
C GLY A 150 -6.57 15.00 -1.22
N TRP A 151 -7.21 13.82 -1.25
CA TRP A 151 -6.55 12.56 -1.64
C TRP A 151 -7.27 11.83 -2.77
N VAL A 152 -6.53 11.53 -3.84
CA VAL A 152 -7.02 10.85 -5.05
C VAL A 152 -6.52 9.41 -5.08
N PRO A 153 -7.40 8.41 -5.19
CA PRO A 153 -6.98 7.02 -5.27
C PRO A 153 -6.26 6.72 -6.60
N LEU A 154 -5.04 6.19 -6.51
CA LEU A 154 -4.25 5.74 -7.67
C LEU A 154 -4.41 4.24 -7.95
N GLY A 155 -5.11 3.51 -7.08
CA GLY A 155 -5.38 2.08 -7.23
C GLY A 155 -4.36 1.20 -6.51
N ARG A 156 -4.19 -0.04 -6.99
CA ARG A 156 -3.31 -1.04 -6.36
C ARG A 156 -1.83 -0.71 -6.58
N ASP A 157 -1.00 -1.05 -5.60
CA ASP A 157 0.46 -0.91 -5.65
C ASP A 157 1.12 -2.29 -5.72
N PRO A 158 1.25 -2.89 -6.93
CA PRO A 158 1.76 -4.25 -7.07
C PRO A 158 3.22 -4.38 -6.63
N ALA A 159 4.02 -3.31 -6.67
CA ALA A 159 5.41 -3.37 -6.22
C ALA A 159 5.50 -3.62 -4.70
N LEU A 160 4.70 -2.88 -3.93
CA LEU A 160 4.63 -3.08 -2.48
C LEU A 160 3.98 -4.42 -2.11
N GLU A 161 2.99 -4.88 -2.88
CA GLU A 161 2.39 -6.20 -2.68
C GLU A 161 3.42 -7.32 -2.83
N GLN A 162 4.21 -7.28 -3.90
CA GLN A 162 5.23 -8.30 -4.18
C GLN A 162 6.33 -8.29 -3.13
N ASP A 163 6.84 -7.12 -2.76
CA ASP A 163 7.88 -7.01 -1.74
C ASP A 163 7.41 -7.51 -0.35
N LEU A 164 6.15 -7.22 0.01
CA LEU A 164 5.57 -7.71 1.26
C LEU A 164 5.33 -9.24 1.22
N LEU A 165 4.90 -9.78 0.08
CA LEU A 165 4.78 -11.22 -0.13
C LEU A 165 6.14 -11.93 -0.02
N ASP A 166 7.19 -11.37 -0.61
CA ASP A 166 8.55 -11.91 -0.52
C ASP A 166 9.06 -11.88 0.92
N SER A 167 8.85 -10.77 1.63
CA SER A 167 9.17 -10.65 3.06
C SER A 167 8.42 -11.67 3.92
N LEU A 168 7.14 -11.93 3.64
CA LEU A 168 6.38 -12.97 4.32
C LEU A 168 6.94 -14.37 4.01
N GLN A 169 7.25 -14.68 2.75
CA GLN A 169 7.87 -15.97 2.40
C GLN A 169 9.19 -16.19 3.15
N ILE A 170 10.05 -15.17 3.19
CA ILE A 170 11.31 -15.22 3.93
C ILE A 170 11.04 -15.43 5.43
N ALA A 171 10.06 -14.74 6.00
CA ALA A 171 9.70 -14.84 7.41
C ALA A 171 9.20 -16.25 7.82
N PHE A 172 8.56 -16.98 6.91
CA PHE A 172 8.05 -18.35 7.15
C PHE A 172 9.03 -19.45 6.71
N SER A 173 10.08 -19.12 5.96
CA SER A 173 11.13 -20.07 5.58
C SER A 173 12.17 -20.34 6.69
N LYS A 174 12.19 -19.51 7.75
CA LYS A 174 13.10 -19.60 8.89
C LYS A 174 12.49 -20.41 10.03
#